data_AF-B8HWK5-F1
#
_entry.id   AF-B8HWK5-F1
#
_cell.length_a   1.000
_cell.length_b   1.000
_cell.length_c   1.000
_cell.angle_alpha   90.00
_cell.angle_beta   90.00
_cell.angle_gamma   90.00
#
_symmetry.space_group_name_H-M   'P 1'
#
loop_
_entity.id
_entity.type
_entity.pdbx_description
1 polymer ?
#
loop_
_entity_poly.entity_id
_entity_poly.type
_entity_poly.pdbx_seq_one_letter_code
_entity_poly.pdbx_strand_id
1 'polypeptide(L)'
;MKLWLPLAIAALPWFLASGIVQQKIGVGQRMLWWLGQSLVLMSGLVLTLLFLPQLGFMFLLLPLVLPGIGILSLLAGLLNQVWVYAMGSALLCGWILAAAFPLSA
;
A
#
# COMPACT_ATOMS: atom_id res chain seq x y z
N MET A 1 14.39 -5.27 -10.97
CA MET A 1 13.11 -5.71 -11.58
C MET A 1 12.60 -7.08 -11.08
N LYS A 2 13.46 -8.06 -10.75
CA LYS A 2 13.01 -9.40 -10.29
C LYS A 2 12.24 -9.42 -8.94
N LEU A 3 12.39 -8.41 -8.09
CA LEU A 3 11.79 -8.37 -6.75
C LEU A 3 10.31 -7.98 -6.71
N TRP A 4 9.75 -7.46 -7.81
CA TRP A 4 8.39 -6.90 -7.79
C TRP A 4 7.30 -7.92 -7.46
N LEU A 5 7.46 -9.17 -7.93
CA LEU A 5 6.47 -10.23 -7.79
C LEU A 5 6.51 -10.82 -6.37
N PRO A 6 7.68 -11.14 -5.79
CA PRO A 6 7.76 -11.47 -4.37
C PRO A 6 7.18 -10.38 -3.46
N LEU A 7 7.45 -9.09 -3.74
CA LEU A 7 6.91 -7.98 -2.97
C LEU A 7 5.38 -7.88 -3.10
N ALA A 8 4.85 -8.07 -4.30
CA ALA A 8 3.40 -8.11 -4.53
C ALA A 8 2.73 -9.27 -3.76
N ILE A 9 3.32 -10.47 -3.79
CA ILE A 9 2.82 -11.62 -3.04
C ILE A 9 2.85 -11.33 -1.53
N ALA A 10 3.92 -10.73 -1.02
CA ALA A 10 4.02 -10.36 0.39
C ALA A 10 2.99 -9.29 0.81
N ALA A 11 2.64 -8.37 -0.10
CA ALA A 11 1.65 -7.33 0.15
C ALA A 11 0.19 -7.81 -0.02
N LEU A 12 -0.03 -8.92 -0.73
CA LEU A 12 -1.36 -9.44 -1.05
C LEU A 12 -2.25 -9.66 0.18
N PRO A 13 -1.80 -10.28 1.29
CA PRO A 13 -2.64 -10.51 2.46
C PRO A 13 -3.18 -9.19 3.06
N TRP A 14 -2.35 -8.15 3.08
CA TRP A 14 -2.74 -6.84 3.59
C TRP A 14 -3.82 -6.18 2.71
N PHE A 15 -3.64 -6.20 1.39
CA PHE A 15 -4.63 -5.63 0.47
C PHE A 15 -5.90 -6.47 0.38
N LEU A 16 -5.82 -7.79 0.57
CA LEU A 16 -6.99 -8.65 0.70
C LEU A 16 -7.79 -8.28 1.96
N ALA A 17 -7.14 -8.20 3.12
CA ALA A 17 -7.78 -7.79 4.37
C ALA A 17 -8.40 -6.38 4.25
N SER A 18 -7.67 -5.43 3.68
CA SER A 18 -8.17 -4.08 3.43
C SER A 18 -9.36 -4.06 2.48
N GLY A 19 -9.38 -4.91 1.45
CA GLY A 19 -10.51 -5.07 0.54
C GLY A 19 -11.75 -5.62 1.23
N ILE A 20 -11.59 -6.61 2.12
CA ILE A 20 -12.67 -7.19 2.92
C ILE A 20 -13.30 -6.11 3.83
N VAL A 21 -12.46 -5.34 4.52
CA VAL A 21 -12.93 -4.26 5.41
C VAL A 21 -13.68 -3.17 4.64
N GLN A 22 -13.26 -2.89 3.40
CA GLN A 22 -13.85 -1.83 2.57
C GLN A 22 -15.03 -2.28 1.71
N GLN A 23 -15.42 -3.56 1.78
CA GLN A 23 -16.51 -4.09 1.00
C GLN A 23 -17.86 -3.60 1.56
N LYS A 24 -18.70 -3.01 0.69
CA LYS A 24 -20.05 -2.53 1.04
C LYS A 24 -20.12 -1.54 2.23
N ILE A 25 -19.03 -0.85 2.58
CA ILE A 25 -19.02 0.19 3.62
C ILE A 25 -19.34 1.58 3.05
N GLY A 26 -19.85 2.46 3.92
CA GLY A 26 -20.14 3.86 3.60
C GLY A 26 -18.91 4.75 3.47
N VAL A 27 -19.08 5.97 2.96
CA VAL A 27 -18.00 6.93 2.67
C VAL A 27 -17.22 7.34 3.94
N GLY A 28 -17.91 7.57 5.06
CA GLY A 28 -17.26 7.95 6.32
C GLY A 28 -16.36 6.86 6.91
N GLN A 29 -16.84 5.61 6.93
CA GLN A 29 -16.05 4.46 7.38
C GLN A 29 -14.83 4.23 6.48
N ARG A 30 -14.99 4.46 5.17
CA ARG A 30 -13.91 4.37 4.20
C ARG A 30 -12.84 5.43 4.42
N MET A 31 -13.21 6.67 4.73
CA MET A 31 -12.26 7.72 5.10
C MET A 31 -11.48 7.37 6.37
N LEU A 32 -12.17 6.86 7.40
CA LEU A 32 -11.51 6.42 8.63
C LEU A 32 -10.52 5.28 8.36
N TRP A 33 -10.92 4.30 7.55
CA TRP A 33 -10.07 3.19 7.16
C TRP A 33 -8.87 3.64 6.33
N TRP A 34 -9.06 4.56 5.38
CA TRP A 34 -7.97 5.17 4.60
C TRP A 34 -6.91 5.77 5.52
N LEU A 35 -7.32 6.62 6.47
CA LEU A 35 -6.39 7.25 7.42
C LEU A 35 -5.66 6.20 8.27
N GLY A 36 -6.40 5.21 8.80
CA GLY A 36 -5.83 4.12 9.59
C GLY A 36 -4.81 3.29 8.80
N GLN A 37 -5.16 2.86 7.59
CA GLN A 37 -4.26 2.11 6.72
C GLN A 37 -3.02 2.92 6.34
N SER A 38 -3.18 4.21 6.04
CA SER A 38 -2.04 5.10 5.76
C SER A 38 -1.10 5.21 6.95
N LEU A 39 -1.62 5.41 8.17
CA LEU A 39 -0.80 5.47 9.39
C LEU A 39 -0.03 4.17 9.63
N VAL A 40 -0.66 3.01 9.46
CA VAL A 40 0.01 1.70 9.61
C VAL A 40 1.13 1.54 8.58
N LEU A 41 0.90 1.90 7.33
CA LEU A 41 1.92 1.78 6.28
C LEU A 41 3.07 2.80 6.47
N MET A 42 2.75 4.03 6.86
CA MET A 42 3.77 5.05 7.15
C MET A 42 4.63 4.65 8.35
N SER A 43 4.03 4.18 9.45
CA SER A 43 4.77 3.70 10.62
C SER A 43 5.62 2.47 10.30
N GLY A 44 5.09 1.51 9.54
CA GLY A 44 5.85 0.35 9.05
C GLY A 44 7.07 0.75 8.19
N LEU A 45 6.90 1.74 7.32
CA LEU A 45 8.00 2.27 6.52
C LEU A 45 9.04 3.00 7.39
N VAL A 46 8.61 3.88 8.31
CA VAL A 46 9.52 4.55 9.25
C VAL A 46 10.30 3.54 10.09
N LEU A 47 9.64 2.51 10.63
CA LEU A 47 10.30 1.42 11.36
C LEU A 47 11.35 0.73 10.48
N THR A 48 10.99 0.40 9.24
CA THR A 48 11.94 -0.21 8.28
C THR A 48 13.16 0.67 8.05
N LEU A 49 12.98 1.98 7.91
CA LEU A 49 14.08 2.94 7.74
C LEU A 49 14.98 3.08 8.97
N LEU A 50 14.42 2.94 10.18
CA LEU A 50 15.20 2.93 11.42
C LEU A 50 16.11 1.69 11.50
N PHE A 51 15.64 0.52 11.05
CA PHE A 51 16.43 -0.72 11.04
C PHE A 51 17.37 -0.84 9.84
N LEU A 52 16.98 -0.29 8.68
CA LEU A 52 17.75 -0.33 7.44
C LEU A 52 17.96 1.11 6.91
N PRO A 53 18.86 1.90 7.53
CA PRO A 53 19.08 3.31 7.17
C PRO A 53 19.58 3.50 5.74
N GLN A 54 20.21 2.48 5.14
CA GLN A 54 20.60 2.45 3.73
C GLN A 54 19.42 2.62 2.75
N LEU A 55 18.19 2.37 3.20
CA LEU A 55 16.97 2.59 2.42
C LEU A 55 16.41 4.00 2.58
N GLY A 56 17.16 4.95 3.16
CA GLY A 56 16.71 6.32 3.47
C GLY A 56 16.03 7.05 2.31
N PHE A 57 16.39 6.77 1.06
CA PHE A 57 15.71 7.30 -0.13
C PHE A 57 14.20 6.97 -0.16
N MET A 58 13.80 5.80 0.36
CA MET A 58 12.39 5.39 0.46
C MET A 58 11.57 6.31 1.39
N PHE A 59 12.20 7.17 2.19
CA PHE A 59 11.49 8.22 2.93
C PHE A 59 10.67 9.13 2.02
N LEU A 60 11.08 9.33 0.76
CA LEU A 60 10.32 10.08 -0.25
C LEU A 60 8.94 9.46 -0.55
N LEU A 61 8.74 8.18 -0.23
CA LEU A 61 7.46 7.51 -0.38
C LEU A 61 6.47 7.90 0.73
N LEU A 62 6.91 8.34 1.93
CA LEU A 62 6.01 8.71 3.03
C LEU A 62 4.88 9.66 2.60
N PRO A 63 5.18 10.84 2.00
CA PRO A 63 4.12 11.76 1.57
C PRO A 63 3.25 11.18 0.45
N LEU A 64 3.76 10.22 -0.33
CA LEU A 64 3.03 9.54 -1.40
C LEU A 64 2.09 8.44 -0.88
N VAL A 65 2.30 7.91 0.33
CA VAL A 65 1.41 6.90 0.93
C VAL A 65 0.00 7.44 1.09
N LEU A 66 -0.17 8.68 1.58
CA LEU A 66 -1.50 9.27 1.81
C LEU A 66 -2.36 9.32 0.52
N PRO A 67 -1.91 9.98 -0.57
CA PRO A 67 -2.68 10.03 -1.81
C PRO A 67 -2.79 8.65 -2.48
N GLY A 68 -1.72 7.84 -2.45
CA GLY A 68 -1.73 6.50 -3.06
C GLY A 68 -2.78 5.59 -2.44
N ILE A 69 -2.81 5.48 -1.10
CA ILE A 69 -3.82 4.69 -0.40
C ILE A 69 -5.22 5.31 -0.53
N GLY A 70 -5.32 6.64 -0.62
CA GLY A 70 -6.60 7.31 -0.88
C GLY A 70 -7.22 6.89 -2.21
N ILE A 71 -6.43 6.89 -3.29
CA ILE A 71 -6.86 6.41 -4.61
C ILE A 71 -7.28 4.94 -4.56
N LEU A 72 -6.47 4.09 -3.90
CA LEU A 72 -6.81 2.68 -3.73
C LEU A 72 -8.11 2.50 -2.94
N SER A 73 -8.34 3.30 -1.90
CA SER A 73 -9.57 3.28 -1.11
C SER A 73 -10.79 3.70 -1.95
N LEU A 74 -10.66 4.69 -2.84
CA LEU A 74 -11.70 5.04 -3.80
C LEU A 74 -11.98 3.90 -4.78
N LEU A 75 -10.94 3.30 -5.35
CA LEU A 75 -11.07 2.16 -6.27
C LEU A 75 -11.73 0.95 -5.61
N ALA A 76 -11.43 0.67 -4.33
CA ALA A 76 -12.11 -0.38 -3.57
C ALA A 76 -13.63 -0.16 -3.52
N GLY A 77 -14.09 1.10 -3.53
CA GLY A 77 -15.51 1.44 -3.46
C GLY A 77 -16.20 1.40 -4.81
N LEU A 78 -15.51 1.88 -5.85
CA LEU A 78 -15.99 1.85 -7.24
C LEU A 78 -16.11 0.41 -7.76
N LEU A 79 -15.11 -0.42 -7.49
CA LEU A 79 -15.09 -1.81 -7.94
C LEU A 79 -15.98 -2.70 -7.06
N ASN A 80 -15.97 -2.46 -5.73
CA ASN A 80 -16.67 -3.26 -4.73
C ASN A 80 -16.43 -4.79 -4.84
N GLN A 81 -15.27 -5.16 -5.40
CA GLN A 81 -14.83 -6.52 -5.69
C GLN A 81 -13.49 -6.75 -4.99
N VAL A 82 -13.52 -7.50 -3.89
CA VAL A 82 -12.38 -7.68 -2.97
C VAL A 82 -11.14 -8.19 -3.69
N TRP A 83 -11.29 -9.25 -4.50
CA TRP A 83 -10.16 -9.87 -5.19
C TRP A 83 -9.53 -8.99 -6.25
N VAL A 84 -10.36 -8.26 -7.02
CA VAL A 84 -9.86 -7.33 -8.05
C VAL A 84 -9.07 -6.20 -7.40
N TYR A 85 -9.61 -5.63 -6.32
CA TYR A 85 -8.91 -4.63 -5.51
C TYR A 85 -7.60 -5.17 -4.95
N ALA A 86 -7.62 -6.35 -4.34
CA ALA A 86 -6.46 -6.94 -3.67
C ALA A 86 -5.32 -7.21 -4.66
N MET A 87 -5.62 -7.87 -5.78
CA MET A 87 -4.63 -8.18 -6.81
C MET A 87 -4.06 -6.90 -7.44
N GLY A 88 -4.91 -5.96 -7.84
CA GLY A 88 -4.47 -4.70 -8.44
C GLY A 88 -3.58 -3.89 -7.50
N SER A 89 -4.01 -3.75 -6.25
CA SER A 89 -3.27 -2.98 -5.24
C SER A 89 -1.94 -3.64 -4.87
N ALA A 90 -1.92 -4.97 -4.72
CA ALA A 90 -0.71 -5.72 -4.40
C ALA A 90 0.32 -5.66 -5.53
N LEU A 91 -0.11 -5.84 -6.78
CA LEU A 91 0.76 -5.73 -7.96
C LEU A 91 1.32 -4.31 -8.10
N LEU A 92 0.49 -3.28 -7.94
CA LEU A 92 0.93 -1.88 -7.98
C LEU A 92 1.92 -1.57 -6.87
N CYS A 93 1.64 -1.99 -5.63
CA CYS A 93 2.53 -1.78 -4.49
C CYS A 93 3.88 -2.50 -4.69
N GLY A 94 3.86 -3.76 -5.12
CA GLY A 94 5.08 -4.51 -5.44
C GLY A 94 5.91 -3.84 -6.53
N TRP A 95 5.26 -3.25 -7.55
CA TRP A 95 5.93 -2.48 -8.59
C TRP A 95 6.59 -1.21 -8.05
N ILE A 96 5.84 -0.39 -7.31
CA ILE A 96 6.33 0.88 -6.74
C ILE A 96 7.52 0.62 -5.80
N LEU A 97 7.39 -0.37 -4.91
CA LEU A 97 8.47 -0.74 -4.00
C LEU A 97 9.71 -1.22 -4.76
N ALA A 98 9.53 -2.08 -5.77
CA ALA A 98 10.64 -2.56 -6.60
C ALA A 98 11.32 -1.44 -7.42
N ALA A 99 10.58 -0.38 -7.79
CA ALA A 99 11.11 0.78 -8.48
C ALA A 99 11.94 1.69 -7.57
N ALA A 100 11.69 1.68 -6.25
CA ALA A 100 12.47 2.47 -5.30
C ALA A 100 13.86 1.87 -4.98
N PHE A 101 14.03 0.55 -5.06
CA PHE A 101 15.31 -0.13 -4.80
C PHE A 101 16.48 0.27 -5.72
N PRO A 102 16.33 0.38 -7.07
CA PRO A 102 17.45 0.81 -7.92
C PRO A 102 17.85 2.27 -7.71
N LEU A 103 17.05 3.09 -7.00
CA LEU A 103 17.38 4.47 -6.66
C LEU A 103 18.19 4.59 -5.36
N SER A 104 18.31 3.51 -4.58
CA SER A 104 19.14 3.44 -3.37
C SER A 104 20.51 2.80 -3.61
N ALA A 105 20.86 2.48 -4.86
CA ALA A 105 22.10 1.84 -5.26
C ALA A 105 23.09 2.84 -5.88
#